data_AF-A0AA38SI37-F1
#
_entry.id   AF-A0AA38SI37-F1
#
_cell.length_a   1.000
_cell.length_b   1.000
_cell.length_c   1.000
_cell.angle_alpha   90.00
_cell.angle_beta   90.00
_cell.angle_gamma   90.00
#
_symmetry.space_group_name_H-M   'P 1'
#
loop_
_entity.id
_entity.type
_entity.pdbx_description
1 polymer ?
#
loop_
_entity_poly.entity_id
_entity_poly.type
_entity_poly.pdbx_seq_one_letter_code
_entity_poly.pdbx_strand_id
1 'polypeptide(L)'
;MDLEYLHASNTNVSNFVSVRLSGDNNYQLWKTQMLCLMGTHDMCGLVDAAFDDLRASSPKIKKQYDNLLKGWIFGSISEGVLGTIVNLAKDGSAKDVWDELMKSFDDSTMCSQQDSAQTKPEAEVVTEDNDISTVTEKEEKDADSAKTESPGEHVISIDRKLKEVINERNKALVKAIKEDSWSDLKCTLEKHEGAVKDEINSNKDTILHLVVASIYASDNFIKSLLDFIKDDEVKEVLEKQNVDGSTALHIAAIVGNTSVAKLLVGKAKTRCILRILDNEGKDPMYIASSNMHYNTFMYLYDEAAKESTSQDPHHIKKGVQVLLANEISAKHYGTASKLIKKFPKFAVENDEALMAIARNFPREPKKREWGGFIRE
;
A
#
# COMPACT_ATOMS: atom_id res chain seq x y z
N MET A 1 -23.26 -5.83 -6.48
CA MET A 1 -22.77 -4.76 -5.59
C MET A 1 -21.37 -4.46 -6.07
N ASP A 2 -20.97 -3.19 -6.10
CA ASP A 2 -19.61 -2.85 -6.52
C ASP A 2 -18.60 -3.37 -5.47
N LEU A 3 -17.56 -4.07 -5.93
CA LEU A 3 -16.54 -4.71 -5.09
C LEU A 3 -15.48 -3.70 -4.65
N GLU A 4 -15.16 -2.72 -5.50
CA GLU A 4 -14.27 -1.60 -5.19
C GLU A 4 -14.91 -0.75 -4.09
N TYR A 5 -16.22 -0.51 -4.18
CA TYR A 5 -16.99 0.17 -3.12
C TYR A 5 -17.04 -0.64 -1.82
N LEU A 6 -17.15 -1.97 -1.90
CA LEU A 6 -17.11 -2.82 -0.71
C LEU A 6 -15.73 -2.77 -0.04
N HIS A 7 -14.65 -2.74 -0.82
CA HIS A 7 -13.29 -2.58 -0.31
C HIS A 7 -13.12 -1.21 0.38
N ALA A 8 -13.44 -0.11 -0.32
CA ALA A 8 -13.37 1.24 0.23
C ALA A 8 -14.27 1.44 1.47
N SER A 9 -15.47 0.87 1.50
CA SER A 9 -16.38 1.00 2.66
C SER A 9 -15.90 0.27 3.93
N ASN A 10 -14.92 -0.63 3.81
CA ASN A 10 -14.24 -1.27 4.95
C ASN A 10 -12.93 -0.57 5.34
N THR A 11 -12.47 0.45 4.60
CA THR A 11 -11.20 1.15 4.87
C THR A 11 -11.28 1.98 6.16
N ASN A 12 -10.43 1.67 7.14
CA ASN A 12 -10.26 2.50 8.33
C ASN A 12 -9.45 3.75 8.01
N VAL A 13 -10.12 4.90 7.92
CA VAL A 13 -9.54 6.23 7.65
C VAL A 13 -8.35 6.56 8.55
N SER A 14 -8.41 6.17 9.83
CA SER A 14 -7.33 6.47 10.80
C SER A 14 -6.01 5.74 10.53
N ASN A 15 -5.98 4.74 9.63
CA ASN A 15 -4.75 4.12 9.16
C ASN A 15 -3.99 4.99 8.14
N PHE A 16 -4.68 5.94 7.49
CA PHE A 16 -4.14 6.78 6.40
C PHE A 16 -4.10 8.27 6.79
N VAL A 17 -5.13 8.74 7.49
CA VAL A 17 -5.28 10.11 7.98
C VAL A 17 -5.09 10.12 9.48
N SER A 18 -3.82 10.26 9.87
CA SER A 18 -3.34 10.27 11.26
C SER A 18 -3.65 11.57 12.03
N VAL A 19 -3.90 12.67 11.32
CA VAL A 19 -4.18 13.99 11.91
C VAL A 19 -5.66 14.33 11.85
N ARG A 20 -6.21 14.89 12.93
CA ARG A 20 -7.59 15.36 12.99
C ARG A 20 -7.65 16.86 12.69
N LEU A 21 -8.29 17.26 11.59
CA LEU A 21 -8.32 18.67 11.14
C LEU A 21 -8.93 19.59 12.21
N SER A 22 -8.15 20.56 12.67
CA SER A 22 -8.52 21.48 13.76
C SER A 22 -8.36 22.97 13.42
N GLY A 23 -7.68 23.28 12.32
CA GLY A 23 -7.48 24.64 11.82
C GLY A 23 -6.41 24.66 10.72
N ASP A 24 -6.01 25.85 10.32
CA ASP A 24 -5.03 26.11 9.25
C ASP A 24 -3.70 25.38 9.51
N ASN A 25 -3.29 25.36 10.78
CA ASN A 25 -2.01 24.83 11.25
C ASN A 25 -1.80 23.33 10.98
N ASN A 26 -2.85 22.54 10.74
CA ASN A 26 -2.75 21.14 10.32
C ASN A 26 -3.50 20.82 9.02
N TYR A 27 -4.04 21.83 8.33
CA TYR A 27 -4.79 21.65 7.09
C TYR A 27 -3.96 21.02 5.97
N GLN A 28 -2.77 21.54 5.66
CA GLN A 28 -1.95 21.00 4.55
C GLN A 28 -1.55 19.53 4.79
N LEU A 29 -1.20 19.16 6.02
CA LEU A 29 -0.86 17.78 6.38
C LEU A 29 -2.08 16.85 6.30
N TRP A 30 -3.25 17.30 6.75
CA TRP A 30 -4.52 16.59 6.58
C TRP A 30 -4.88 16.42 5.10
N LYS A 31 -4.75 17.48 4.30
CA LYS A 31 -5.02 17.52 2.86
C LYS A 31 -4.15 16.50 2.11
N THR A 32 -2.84 16.46 2.36
CA THR A 32 -1.94 15.45 1.78
C THR A 32 -2.36 14.04 2.15
N GLN A 33 -2.63 13.76 3.43
CA GLN A 33 -3.03 12.41 3.88
C GLN A 33 -4.37 11.97 3.27
N MET A 34 -5.35 12.88 3.18
CA MET A 34 -6.65 12.58 2.57
C MET A 34 -6.56 12.37 1.05
N LEU A 35 -5.71 13.14 0.35
CA LEU A 35 -5.44 12.90 -1.08
C LEU A 35 -4.77 11.54 -1.32
N CYS A 36 -3.85 11.10 -0.46
CA CYS A 36 -3.27 9.75 -0.54
C CYS A 36 -4.33 8.66 -0.32
N LEU A 37 -5.25 8.82 0.64
CA LEU A 37 -6.37 7.90 0.86
C LEU A 37 -7.31 7.86 -0.37
N MET A 38 -7.68 9.02 -0.91
CA MET A 38 -8.53 9.12 -2.09
C MET A 38 -7.89 8.49 -3.34
N GLY A 39 -6.59 8.70 -3.54
CA GLY A 39 -5.83 8.09 -4.64
C GLY A 39 -5.62 6.58 -4.51
N THR A 40 -5.72 6.03 -3.29
CA THR A 40 -5.66 4.57 -3.05
C THR A 40 -6.95 3.85 -3.48
N HIS A 41 -8.03 4.61 -3.76
CA HIS A 41 -9.36 4.09 -4.11
C HIS A 41 -9.95 4.72 -5.38
N ASP A 42 -9.13 5.38 -6.22
CA ASP A 42 -9.55 6.11 -7.43
C ASP A 42 -10.67 7.16 -7.19
N MET A 43 -10.77 7.69 -5.97
CA MET A 43 -11.82 8.62 -5.54
C MET A 43 -11.47 10.10 -5.80
N CYS A 44 -10.29 10.42 -6.32
CA CYS A 44 -9.88 11.81 -6.62
C CYS A 44 -10.82 12.52 -7.60
N GLY A 45 -11.31 11.81 -8.63
CA GLY A 45 -12.25 12.35 -9.63
C GLY A 45 -13.64 12.75 -9.08
N LEU A 46 -13.93 12.48 -7.81
CA LEU A 46 -15.14 12.96 -7.13
C LEU A 46 -15.02 14.42 -6.65
N VAL A 47 -13.79 14.93 -6.58
CA VAL A 47 -13.45 16.23 -5.98
C VAL A 47 -12.72 17.13 -6.98
N ASP A 48 -11.74 16.60 -7.69
CA ASP A 48 -11.00 17.33 -8.72
C ASP A 48 -11.26 16.73 -10.11
N ALA A 49 -11.79 17.57 -11.01
CA ALA A 49 -12.12 17.20 -12.39
C ALA A 49 -10.91 17.08 -13.32
N ALA A 50 -9.68 17.33 -12.84
CA ALA A 50 -8.44 17.06 -13.55
C ALA A 50 -8.05 15.57 -13.56
N PHE A 51 -8.63 14.75 -12.68
CA PHE A 51 -8.42 13.30 -12.65
C PHE A 51 -9.52 12.58 -13.44
N ASP A 52 -9.17 11.45 -14.06
CA ASP A 52 -10.08 10.73 -14.99
C ASP A 52 -11.41 10.37 -14.31
N ASP A 53 -12.52 10.82 -14.91
CA ASP A 53 -13.86 10.62 -14.34
C ASP A 53 -14.22 9.13 -14.29
N LEU A 54 -15.01 8.74 -13.28
CA LEU A 54 -15.64 7.41 -13.13
C LEU A 54 -16.74 7.20 -14.19
N ARG A 55 -16.37 7.32 -15.46
CA ARG A 55 -17.23 7.57 -16.63
C ARG A 55 -18.04 6.35 -17.08
N ALA A 56 -17.71 5.16 -16.54
CA ALA A 56 -18.44 3.92 -16.73
C ALA A 56 -19.40 3.57 -15.57
N SER A 57 -19.40 4.34 -14.48
CA SER A 57 -20.10 3.95 -13.24
C SER A 57 -21.52 4.53 -13.15
N SER A 58 -22.47 3.69 -12.71
CA SER A 58 -23.89 4.05 -12.57
C SER A 58 -24.10 5.27 -11.66
N PRO A 59 -25.10 6.16 -11.91
CA PRO A 59 -25.41 7.28 -11.02
C PRO A 59 -25.66 6.86 -9.56
N LYS A 60 -26.16 5.63 -9.34
CA LYS A 60 -26.33 5.04 -8.00
C LYS A 60 -24.98 4.76 -7.33
N ILE A 61 -23.99 4.31 -8.08
CA ILE A 61 -22.64 4.01 -7.59
C ILE A 61 -21.89 5.31 -7.29
N LYS A 62 -21.92 6.31 -8.19
CA LYS A 62 -21.32 7.64 -7.91
C LYS A 62 -21.86 8.25 -6.59
N LYS A 63 -23.18 8.16 -6.34
CA LYS A 63 -23.78 8.59 -5.06
C LYS A 63 -23.37 7.74 -3.84
N GLN A 64 -22.96 6.49 -4.01
CA GLN A 64 -22.44 5.67 -2.92
C GLN A 64 -21.02 6.11 -2.51
N TYR A 65 -20.13 6.34 -3.46
CA TYR A 65 -18.78 6.86 -3.18
C TYR A 65 -18.80 8.31 -2.64
N ASP A 66 -19.67 9.18 -3.15
CA ASP A 66 -19.88 10.54 -2.62
C ASP A 66 -20.22 10.53 -1.12
N ASN A 67 -21.16 9.66 -0.70
CA ASN A 67 -21.51 9.49 0.71
C ASN A 67 -20.38 8.87 1.55
N LEU A 68 -19.57 7.98 0.95
CA LEU A 68 -18.42 7.37 1.64
C LEU A 68 -17.31 8.41 1.89
N LEU A 69 -16.98 9.23 0.90
CA LEU A 69 -15.97 10.28 1.02
C LEU A 69 -16.35 11.32 2.07
N LYS A 70 -17.63 11.73 2.12
CA LYS A 70 -18.17 12.54 3.22
C LYS A 70 -17.94 11.88 4.58
N GLY A 71 -18.21 10.57 4.70
CA GLY A 71 -17.93 9.80 5.91
C GLY A 71 -16.47 9.86 6.34
N TRP A 72 -15.53 9.77 5.39
CA TRP A 72 -14.10 9.87 5.66
C TRP A 72 -13.65 11.28 6.08
N ILE A 73 -14.19 12.32 5.43
CA ILE A 73 -13.96 13.71 5.82
C ILE A 73 -14.51 13.94 7.24
N PHE A 74 -15.79 13.64 7.50
CA PHE A 74 -16.38 13.85 8.83
C PHE A 74 -15.69 13.04 9.94
N GLY A 75 -15.19 11.83 9.64
CA GLY A 75 -14.42 11.01 10.57
C GLY A 75 -13.01 11.53 10.89
N SER A 76 -12.44 12.41 10.06
CA SER A 76 -11.08 12.94 10.19
C SER A 76 -11.01 14.43 10.56
N ILE A 77 -12.13 15.10 10.78
CA ILE A 77 -12.16 16.50 11.25
C ILE A 77 -12.60 16.62 12.72
N SER A 78 -12.23 17.73 13.36
CA SER A 78 -12.66 18.10 14.71
C SER A 78 -14.11 18.59 14.75
N GLU A 79 -14.72 18.58 15.94
CA GLU A 79 -16.10 19.06 16.14
C GLU A 79 -16.27 20.56 15.83
N GLY A 80 -15.24 21.38 16.07
CA GLY A 80 -15.24 22.80 15.70
C GLY A 80 -15.30 23.01 14.18
N VAL A 81 -14.49 22.25 13.43
CA VAL A 81 -14.48 22.30 11.95
C VAL A 81 -15.72 21.66 11.35
N LEU A 82 -16.25 20.58 11.94
CA LEU A 82 -17.54 20.01 11.55
C LEU A 82 -18.69 21.03 11.74
N GLY A 83 -18.63 21.85 12.80
CA GLY A 83 -19.61 22.88 13.11
C GLY A 83 -19.78 23.95 12.04
N THR A 84 -18.74 24.30 11.28
CA THR A 84 -18.84 25.29 10.20
C THR A 84 -19.48 24.71 8.94
N ILE A 85 -19.16 23.46 8.58
CA ILE A 85 -19.61 22.80 7.34
C ILE A 85 -20.96 22.06 7.46
N VAL A 86 -21.51 21.87 8.67
CA VAL A 86 -22.70 21.02 8.94
C VAL A 86 -23.95 21.39 8.15
N ASN A 87 -24.08 22.63 7.66
CA ASN A 87 -25.19 23.04 6.81
C ASN A 87 -24.99 22.67 5.33
N LEU A 88 -23.76 22.73 4.81
CA LEU A 88 -23.41 22.26 3.47
C LEU A 88 -23.43 20.72 3.41
N ALA A 89 -22.99 20.06 4.49
CA ALA A 89 -22.90 18.61 4.63
C ALA A 89 -24.23 17.84 4.48
N LYS A 90 -25.39 18.51 4.59
CA LYS A 90 -26.72 17.89 4.50
C LYS A 90 -27.16 17.65 3.05
N ASP A 91 -26.97 18.66 2.20
CA ASP A 91 -27.56 18.71 0.86
C ASP A 91 -26.51 18.79 -0.26
N GLY A 92 -25.27 19.20 0.03
CA GLY A 92 -24.15 19.26 -0.91
C GLY A 92 -23.50 17.91 -1.19
N SER A 93 -22.60 17.87 -2.17
CA SER A 93 -21.73 16.74 -2.54
C SER A 93 -20.45 16.68 -1.69
N ALA A 94 -19.65 15.64 -1.85
CA ALA A 94 -18.33 15.52 -1.24
C ALA A 94 -17.37 16.60 -1.75
N LYS A 95 -17.56 17.01 -3.02
CA LYS A 95 -16.84 18.14 -3.61
C LYS A 95 -17.18 19.46 -2.92
N ASP A 96 -18.46 19.76 -2.71
CA ASP A 96 -18.87 21.02 -2.06
C ASP A 96 -18.32 21.13 -0.62
N VAL A 97 -18.23 19.99 0.09
CA VAL A 97 -17.61 19.89 1.41
C VAL A 97 -16.08 20.11 1.33
N TRP A 98 -15.41 19.52 0.34
CA TRP A 98 -13.96 19.69 0.15
C TRP A 98 -13.58 21.11 -0.25
N ASP A 99 -14.29 21.69 -1.23
CA ASP A 99 -14.01 23.01 -1.77
C ASP A 99 -14.23 24.10 -0.70
N GLU A 100 -15.21 23.96 0.20
CA GLU A 100 -15.38 24.90 1.32
C GLU A 100 -14.28 24.72 2.40
N LEU A 101 -13.81 23.49 2.67
CA LEU A 101 -12.65 23.27 3.56
C LEU A 101 -11.37 23.87 2.95
N MET A 102 -11.15 23.72 1.65
CA MET A 102 -10.04 24.37 0.95
C MET A 102 -10.15 25.90 1.01
N LYS A 103 -11.32 26.46 0.71
CA LYS A 103 -11.60 27.90 0.86
C LYS A 103 -11.48 28.43 2.30
N SER A 104 -11.63 27.57 3.31
CA SER A 104 -11.56 27.96 4.73
C SER A 104 -10.14 27.92 5.32
N PHE A 105 -9.22 27.13 4.77
CA PHE A 105 -7.93 26.81 5.40
C PHE A 105 -6.72 26.77 4.45
N ASP A 106 -6.91 26.92 3.13
CA ASP A 106 -5.85 26.87 2.12
C ASP A 106 -5.35 28.28 1.74
N ASP A 107 -4.79 29.01 2.71
CA ASP A 107 -4.31 30.40 2.56
C ASP A 107 -2.99 30.50 1.74
N SER A 108 -2.82 29.61 0.76
CA SER A 108 -1.61 29.46 -0.06
C SER A 108 -1.65 30.22 -1.40
N THR A 109 -2.58 31.18 -1.56
CA THR A 109 -2.46 32.21 -2.61
C THR A 109 -1.38 33.22 -2.24
N MET A 110 -0.11 32.83 -2.42
CA MET A 110 1.02 33.75 -2.26
C MET A 110 0.89 34.97 -3.17
N CYS A 111 1.05 36.16 -2.57
CA CYS A 111 0.96 37.42 -3.29
C CYS A 111 2.03 37.51 -4.39
N SER A 112 1.61 37.83 -5.61
CA SER A 112 2.49 38.08 -6.76
C SER A 112 2.01 39.26 -7.63
N GLN A 113 1.37 40.26 -7.01
CA GLN A 113 1.15 41.58 -7.65
C GLN A 113 1.31 42.73 -6.65
N GLN A 114 2.55 43.22 -6.52
CA GLN A 114 2.80 44.64 -6.26
C GLN A 114 3.91 45.13 -7.18
N ASP A 115 3.53 45.94 -8.15
CA ASP A 115 4.39 46.96 -8.75
C ASP A 115 3.52 48.18 -9.11
N SER A 116 4.15 49.34 -9.32
CA SER A 116 3.54 50.66 -9.56
C SER A 116 2.73 51.26 -8.40
N ALA A 117 3.43 51.85 -7.41
CA ALA A 117 3.37 53.31 -7.19
C ALA A 117 4.31 53.74 -6.05
N GLN A 118 5.45 54.36 -6.38
CA GLN A 118 6.21 55.13 -5.40
C GLN A 118 5.58 56.52 -5.19
N THR A 119 5.63 57.03 -3.96
CA THR A 119 5.68 58.48 -3.73
C THR A 119 6.80 58.78 -2.72
N LYS A 120 7.78 59.56 -3.17
CA LYS A 120 8.90 60.14 -2.39
C LYS A 120 8.41 61.34 -1.53
N PRO A 121 9.24 62.03 -0.73
CA PRO A 121 10.71 61.95 -0.52
C PRO A 121 11.06 61.44 0.90
N GLU A 122 12.24 61.54 1.55
CA GLU A 122 13.44 62.42 1.60
C GLU A 122 14.50 61.61 2.43
N ALA A 123 15.82 61.82 2.54
CA ALA A 123 16.84 62.65 1.88
C ALA A 123 18.24 62.07 2.24
N GLU A 124 19.29 62.37 1.45
CA GLU A 124 20.72 62.49 1.88
C GLU A 124 21.42 61.23 2.52
N VAL A 125 22.75 61.01 2.48
CA VAL A 125 23.94 61.69 1.91
C VAL A 125 25.12 60.67 1.81
N VAL A 126 26.04 60.81 0.84
CA VAL A 126 27.50 60.41 0.83
C VAL A 126 27.92 59.01 1.34
N THR A 127 28.74 58.17 0.70
CA THR A 127 29.43 58.02 -0.62
C THR A 127 29.72 56.47 -0.76
N GLU A 128 30.79 55.83 -1.28
CA GLU A 128 32.05 56.18 -1.94
C GLU A 128 32.59 54.99 -2.77
N ASP A 129 32.86 55.24 -4.06
CA ASP A 129 34.02 54.83 -4.90
C ASP A 129 34.54 53.38 -5.06
N ASN A 130 35.01 53.14 -6.30
CA ASN A 130 36.14 52.28 -6.74
C ASN A 130 36.01 50.72 -6.71
N ASP A 131 36.50 49.97 -7.72
CA ASP A 131 36.98 50.40 -9.05
C ASP A 131 37.02 49.33 -10.18
N ILE A 132 37.09 49.83 -11.42
CA ILE A 132 37.80 49.37 -12.65
C ILE A 132 38.30 47.89 -12.73
N SER A 133 37.79 47.08 -13.69
CA SER A 133 38.34 46.77 -15.06
C SER A 133 39.67 45.95 -15.08
N THR A 134 40.00 45.09 -16.05
CA THR A 134 39.95 45.10 -17.55
C THR A 134 39.94 43.64 -18.07
N VAL A 135 39.33 43.22 -19.20
CA VAL A 135 39.40 43.58 -20.65
C VAL A 135 40.61 42.97 -21.40
N THR A 136 40.39 42.57 -22.67
CA THR A 136 41.27 41.93 -23.70
C THR A 136 41.29 40.39 -23.79
N GLU A 137 41.29 39.73 -24.97
CA GLU A 137 40.83 40.12 -26.32
C GLU A 137 40.51 38.91 -27.24
N LYS A 138 39.71 39.16 -28.30
CA LYS A 138 39.60 38.52 -29.65
C LYS A 138 40.16 37.10 -29.88
N GLU A 139 39.30 36.15 -30.27
CA GLU A 139 38.96 35.81 -31.68
C GLU A 139 40.12 35.25 -32.53
N GLU A 140 40.04 33.96 -32.87
CA GLU A 140 40.20 33.52 -34.26
C GLU A 140 39.35 32.26 -34.52
N LYS A 141 39.07 31.95 -35.79
CA LYS A 141 38.34 30.74 -36.21
C LYS A 141 39.27 29.84 -37.00
N ASP A 142 39.21 28.54 -36.74
CA ASP A 142 39.26 27.57 -37.82
C ASP A 142 38.45 26.32 -37.47
N ALA A 143 38.02 25.58 -38.48
CA ALA A 143 37.13 24.44 -38.32
C ALA A 143 37.66 23.19 -39.02
N ASP A 144 37.96 22.14 -38.25
CA ASP A 144 37.96 20.77 -38.75
C ASP A 144 37.36 19.80 -37.69
N SER A 145 37.22 18.55 -38.08
CA SER A 145 36.07 17.73 -37.77
C SER A 145 36.37 16.61 -36.78
N ALA A 146 36.14 16.90 -35.50
CA ALA A 146 35.97 15.88 -34.47
C ALA A 146 34.74 16.17 -33.62
N LYS A 147 33.63 15.45 -33.86
CA LYS A 147 32.57 15.29 -32.86
C LYS A 147 33.06 14.36 -31.76
N THR A 148 33.91 14.87 -30.88
CA THR A 148 34.01 14.33 -29.52
C THR A 148 32.75 14.71 -28.77
N GLU A 149 31.67 13.96 -28.98
CA GLU A 149 30.50 14.00 -28.08
C GLU A 149 31.00 13.78 -26.65
N SER A 150 30.56 14.63 -25.72
CA SER A 150 31.05 14.54 -24.34
C SER A 150 30.71 13.15 -23.77
N PRO A 151 31.65 12.44 -23.12
CA PRO A 151 31.36 11.13 -22.53
C PRO A 151 30.14 11.14 -21.61
N GLY A 152 29.83 12.27 -20.97
CA GLY A 152 28.60 12.44 -20.18
C GLY A 152 27.32 12.43 -21.01
N GLU A 153 27.27 13.11 -22.16
CA GLU A 153 26.06 13.23 -22.98
C GLU A 153 25.64 11.88 -23.58
N HIS A 154 26.61 11.11 -24.11
CA HIS A 154 26.33 9.80 -24.67
C HIS A 154 25.93 8.78 -23.59
N VAL A 155 26.47 8.89 -22.37
CA VAL A 155 26.04 8.05 -21.22
C VAL A 155 24.62 8.38 -20.77
N ILE A 156 24.26 9.66 -20.65
CA ILE A 156 22.88 10.11 -20.31
C ILE A 156 21.88 9.62 -21.38
N SER A 157 22.28 9.64 -22.67
CA SER A 157 21.46 9.13 -23.78
C SER A 157 21.23 7.62 -23.73
N ILE A 158 22.18 6.83 -23.22
CA ILE A 158 22.04 5.38 -23.02
C ILE A 158 21.12 5.09 -21.83
N ASP A 159 21.34 5.72 -20.67
CA ASP A 159 20.56 5.51 -19.45
C ASP A 159 19.06 5.80 -19.67
N ARG A 160 18.72 6.88 -20.38
CA ARG A 160 17.33 7.17 -20.78
C ARG A 160 16.71 6.05 -21.61
N LYS A 161 17.42 5.56 -22.65
CA LYS A 161 16.92 4.47 -23.52
C LYS A 161 16.75 3.16 -22.74
N LEU A 162 17.64 2.87 -21.80
CA LEU A 162 17.53 1.69 -20.94
C LEU A 162 16.29 1.76 -20.03
N LYS A 163 16.02 2.93 -19.43
CA LYS A 163 14.82 3.20 -18.64
C LYS A 163 13.54 3.09 -19.47
N GLU A 164 13.54 3.56 -20.72
CA GLU A 164 12.43 3.39 -21.67
C GLU A 164 12.15 1.90 -21.95
N VAL A 165 13.17 1.10 -22.24
CA VAL A 165 13.02 -0.36 -22.47
C VAL A 165 12.52 -1.10 -21.22
N ILE A 166 13.04 -0.77 -20.04
CA ILE A 166 12.57 -1.37 -18.77
C ILE A 166 11.11 -0.99 -18.50
N ASN A 167 10.70 0.26 -18.76
CA ASN A 167 9.33 0.72 -18.58
C ASN A 167 8.35 -0.05 -19.50
N GLU A 168 8.64 -0.18 -20.79
CA GLU A 168 7.77 -0.92 -21.72
C GLU A 168 7.71 -2.42 -21.39
N ARG A 169 8.82 -3.03 -20.97
CA ARG A 169 8.83 -4.40 -20.43
C ARG A 169 7.93 -4.53 -19.21
N ASN A 170 8.07 -3.64 -18.23
CA ASN A 170 7.32 -3.71 -16.97
C ASN A 170 5.82 -3.48 -17.22
N LYS A 171 5.44 -2.60 -18.15
CA LYS A 171 4.05 -2.46 -18.65
C LYS A 171 3.53 -3.74 -19.28
N ALA A 172 4.30 -4.37 -20.18
CA ALA A 172 3.90 -5.60 -20.85
C ALA A 172 3.69 -6.76 -19.85
N LEU A 173 4.58 -6.90 -18.87
CA LEU A 173 4.43 -7.85 -17.76
C LEU A 173 3.15 -7.60 -16.96
N VAL A 174 2.92 -6.37 -16.49
CA VAL A 174 1.70 -6.01 -15.73
C VAL A 174 0.42 -6.20 -16.55
N LYS A 175 0.44 -5.92 -17.87
CA LYS A 175 -0.68 -6.19 -18.77
C LYS A 175 -1.02 -7.68 -18.82
N ALA A 176 -0.02 -8.53 -19.06
CA ALA A 176 -0.23 -9.98 -19.16
C ALA A 176 -0.79 -10.60 -17.86
N ILE A 177 -0.45 -10.04 -16.70
CA ILE A 177 -1.03 -10.43 -15.40
C ILE A 177 -2.52 -10.07 -15.30
N LYS A 178 -2.92 -8.87 -15.76
CA LYS A 178 -4.33 -8.44 -15.75
C LYS A 178 -5.21 -9.23 -16.73
N GLU A 179 -4.61 -9.82 -17.76
CA GLU A 179 -5.29 -10.61 -18.80
C GLU A 179 -5.21 -12.13 -18.57
N ASP A 180 -4.59 -12.60 -17.47
CA ASP A 180 -4.19 -14.01 -17.21
C ASP A 180 -3.46 -14.67 -18.41
N SER A 181 -2.81 -13.87 -19.26
CA SER A 181 -2.16 -14.31 -20.50
C SER A 181 -0.76 -14.85 -20.23
N TRP A 182 -0.68 -16.12 -19.84
CA TRP A 182 0.59 -16.80 -19.60
C TRP A 182 1.52 -16.75 -20.83
N SER A 183 0.97 -16.81 -22.05
CA SER A 183 1.73 -16.70 -23.30
C SER A 183 2.45 -15.36 -23.43
N ASP A 184 1.80 -14.24 -23.12
CA ASP A 184 2.40 -12.91 -23.29
C ASP A 184 3.39 -12.59 -22.17
N LEU A 185 3.10 -13.03 -20.94
CA LEU A 185 4.04 -12.95 -19.82
C LEU A 185 5.31 -13.75 -20.14
N LYS A 186 5.16 -15.03 -20.53
CA LYS A 186 6.29 -15.89 -20.90
C LYS A 186 7.10 -15.30 -22.06
N CYS A 187 6.43 -14.86 -23.13
CA CYS A 187 7.06 -14.21 -24.29
C CYS A 187 7.81 -12.92 -23.92
N THR A 188 7.44 -12.26 -22.82
CA THR A 188 8.16 -11.09 -22.28
C THR A 188 9.34 -11.50 -21.41
N LEU A 189 9.20 -12.52 -20.56
CA LEU A 189 10.29 -13.07 -19.74
C LEU A 189 11.41 -13.71 -20.59
N GLU A 190 11.07 -14.43 -21.66
CA GLU A 190 12.06 -15.05 -22.57
C GLU A 190 12.89 -14.03 -23.37
N LYS A 191 12.42 -12.79 -23.53
CA LYS A 191 13.16 -11.70 -24.20
C LYS A 191 14.12 -10.95 -23.27
N HIS A 192 13.96 -11.09 -21.96
CA HIS A 192 14.69 -10.31 -20.96
C HIS A 192 15.24 -11.26 -19.88
N GLU A 193 16.44 -11.78 -20.12
CA GLU A 193 17.13 -12.62 -19.14
C GLU A 193 17.23 -11.92 -17.78
N GLY A 194 16.97 -12.67 -16.71
CA GLY A 194 16.91 -12.14 -15.34
C GLY A 194 15.56 -11.56 -14.91
N ALA A 195 14.64 -11.23 -15.83
CA ALA A 195 13.41 -10.47 -15.52
C ALA A 195 12.44 -11.11 -14.49
N VAL A 196 12.62 -12.39 -14.12
CA VAL A 196 11.90 -13.03 -13.00
C VAL A 196 12.36 -12.54 -11.61
N LYS A 197 13.54 -11.91 -11.52
CA LYS A 197 14.17 -11.39 -10.30
C LYS A 197 14.14 -9.86 -10.18
N ASP A 198 13.89 -9.19 -11.30
CA ASP A 198 13.95 -7.73 -11.38
C ASP A 198 12.87 -7.03 -10.56
N GLU A 199 13.22 -5.83 -10.08
CA GLU A 199 12.32 -4.93 -9.38
C GLU A 199 11.44 -4.19 -10.41
N ILE A 200 10.12 -4.45 -10.39
CA ILE A 200 9.20 -4.01 -11.46
C ILE A 200 8.58 -2.63 -11.17
N ASN A 201 8.39 -2.30 -9.89
CA ASN A 201 7.77 -1.07 -9.41
C ASN A 201 8.65 -0.37 -8.34
N SER A 202 8.22 0.80 -7.89
CA SER A 202 8.86 1.55 -6.79
C SER A 202 8.89 0.78 -5.46
N ASN A 203 7.96 -0.16 -5.27
CA ASN A 203 7.89 -1.03 -4.10
C ASN A 203 8.88 -2.22 -4.15
N LYS A 204 9.67 -2.34 -5.22
CA LYS A 204 10.61 -3.45 -5.48
C LYS A 204 9.97 -4.84 -5.59
N ASP A 205 8.68 -4.89 -5.90
CA ASP A 205 7.98 -6.13 -6.18
C ASP A 205 8.55 -6.78 -7.45
N THR A 206 8.92 -8.06 -7.35
CA THR A 206 9.26 -8.88 -8.52
C THR A 206 8.00 -9.39 -9.21
N ILE A 207 8.16 -10.03 -10.37
CA ILE A 207 7.02 -10.60 -11.09
C ILE A 207 6.20 -11.56 -10.20
N LEU A 208 6.85 -12.33 -9.34
CA LEU A 208 6.16 -13.26 -8.44
C LEU A 208 5.31 -12.54 -7.38
N HIS A 209 5.78 -11.41 -6.85
CA HIS A 209 5.00 -10.59 -5.91
C HIS A 209 3.74 -10.05 -6.58
N LEU A 210 3.87 -9.48 -7.78
CA LEU A 210 2.74 -8.90 -8.53
C LEU A 210 1.70 -9.95 -8.95
N VAL A 211 2.14 -11.15 -9.36
CA VAL A 211 1.21 -12.23 -9.72
C VAL A 211 0.49 -12.77 -8.47
N VAL A 212 1.19 -12.93 -7.34
CA VAL A 212 0.58 -13.42 -6.09
C VAL A 212 -0.36 -12.38 -5.43
N ALA A 213 -0.12 -11.08 -5.66
CA ALA A 213 -1.04 -10.01 -5.27
C ALA A 213 -2.25 -9.86 -6.21
N SER A 214 -2.18 -10.40 -7.44
CA SER A 214 -3.19 -10.18 -8.48
C SER A 214 -4.45 -11.02 -8.25
N ILE A 215 -5.61 -10.36 -8.18
CA ILE A 215 -6.92 -11.01 -8.20
C ILE A 215 -7.27 -11.64 -9.57
N TYR A 216 -6.51 -11.30 -10.63
CA TYR A 216 -6.73 -11.81 -11.98
C TYR A 216 -5.94 -13.08 -12.29
N ALA A 217 -4.83 -13.30 -11.58
CA ALA A 217 -3.92 -14.41 -11.85
C ALA A 217 -4.47 -15.73 -11.31
N SER A 218 -4.62 -16.73 -12.18
CA SER A 218 -5.12 -18.05 -11.77
C SER A 218 -4.04 -18.87 -11.03
N ASP A 219 -4.46 -19.81 -10.17
CA ASP A 219 -3.55 -20.79 -9.54
C ASP A 219 -2.70 -21.54 -10.59
N ASN A 220 -3.25 -21.75 -11.81
CA ASN A 220 -2.55 -22.34 -12.95
C ASN A 220 -1.50 -21.40 -13.57
N PHE A 221 -1.78 -20.09 -13.66
CA PHE A 221 -0.81 -19.08 -14.11
C PHE A 221 0.35 -18.97 -13.11
N ILE A 222 0.05 -18.89 -11.81
CA ILE A 222 1.05 -18.87 -10.73
C ILE A 222 1.90 -20.13 -10.76
N LYS A 223 1.28 -21.30 -10.93
CA LYS A 223 2.01 -22.56 -11.09
C LYS A 223 2.91 -22.53 -12.34
N SER A 224 2.41 -22.03 -13.47
CA SER A 224 3.19 -21.95 -14.72
C SER A 224 4.41 -21.04 -14.59
N LEU A 225 4.29 -19.92 -13.86
CA LEU A 225 5.42 -19.06 -13.50
C LEU A 225 6.43 -19.79 -12.60
N LEU A 226 5.96 -20.51 -11.57
CA LEU A 226 6.82 -21.29 -10.68
C LEU A 226 7.50 -22.45 -11.41
N ASP A 227 6.86 -23.08 -12.39
CA ASP A 227 7.42 -24.14 -13.22
C ASP A 227 8.42 -23.58 -14.26
N PHE A 228 8.30 -22.30 -14.67
CA PHE A 228 9.25 -21.59 -15.54
C PHE A 228 10.53 -21.12 -14.82
N ILE A 229 10.45 -20.81 -13.52
CA ILE A 229 11.63 -20.40 -12.74
C ILE A 229 12.62 -21.58 -12.61
N LYS A 230 13.84 -21.38 -13.11
CA LYS A 230 14.93 -22.35 -13.09
C LYS A 230 15.32 -22.73 -11.65
N ASP A 231 15.65 -24.00 -11.43
CA ASP A 231 15.86 -24.56 -10.10
C ASP A 231 17.00 -23.92 -9.29
N ASP A 232 18.01 -23.36 -9.94
CA ASP A 232 19.08 -22.56 -9.34
C ASP A 232 18.56 -21.18 -8.89
N GLU A 233 17.71 -20.54 -9.68
CA GLU A 233 17.10 -19.23 -9.40
C GLU A 233 15.94 -19.29 -8.38
N VAL A 234 15.33 -20.46 -8.17
CA VAL A 234 14.18 -20.68 -7.25
C VAL A 234 14.39 -20.05 -5.88
N LYS A 235 15.57 -20.24 -5.27
CA LYS A 235 15.84 -19.70 -3.94
C LYS A 235 15.85 -18.16 -3.97
N GLU A 236 16.55 -17.59 -4.94
CA GLU A 236 16.68 -16.14 -5.11
C GLU A 236 15.32 -15.48 -5.35
N VAL A 237 14.48 -16.04 -6.21
CA VAL A 237 13.15 -15.49 -6.53
C VAL A 237 12.15 -15.64 -5.37
N LEU A 238 12.18 -16.75 -4.62
CA LEU A 238 11.25 -17.01 -3.51
C LEU A 238 11.62 -16.27 -2.21
N GLU A 239 12.91 -16.04 -1.97
CA GLU A 239 13.41 -15.38 -0.76
C GLU A 239 13.65 -13.86 -0.95
N LYS A 240 13.57 -13.34 -2.19
CA LYS A 240 13.59 -11.90 -2.48
C LYS A 240 12.47 -11.19 -1.71
N GLN A 241 12.83 -10.10 -1.05
CA GLN A 241 11.94 -9.21 -0.32
C GLN A 241 11.71 -7.90 -1.09
N ASN A 242 10.51 -7.34 -0.98
CA ASN A 242 10.12 -6.03 -1.48
C ASN A 242 10.51 -4.90 -0.48
N VAL A 243 10.06 -3.66 -0.68
CA VAL A 243 10.38 -2.52 0.21
C VAL A 243 9.91 -2.74 1.65
N ASP A 244 8.77 -3.41 1.86
CA ASP A 244 8.21 -3.71 3.19
C ASP A 244 8.95 -4.85 3.91
N GLY A 245 9.92 -5.49 3.25
CA GLY A 245 10.48 -6.77 3.70
C GLY A 245 9.58 -7.97 3.38
N SER A 246 8.43 -7.77 2.72
CA SER A 246 7.54 -8.87 2.35
C SER A 246 8.15 -9.70 1.22
N THR A 247 8.10 -11.02 1.35
CA THR A 247 8.30 -11.97 0.24
C THR A 247 6.95 -12.31 -0.41
N ALA A 248 6.95 -12.96 -1.57
CA ALA A 248 5.73 -13.48 -2.20
C ALA A 248 4.89 -14.38 -1.27
N LEU A 249 5.50 -15.06 -0.28
CA LEU A 249 4.74 -15.84 0.72
C LEU A 249 4.06 -14.96 1.78
N HIS A 250 4.63 -13.79 2.12
CA HIS A 250 3.93 -12.78 2.92
C HIS A 250 2.71 -12.26 2.15
N ILE A 251 2.85 -11.95 0.86
CA ILE A 251 1.72 -11.52 0.01
C ILE A 251 0.61 -12.58 -0.03
N ALA A 252 0.96 -13.86 -0.24
CA ALA A 252 -0.02 -14.97 -0.18
C ALA A 252 -0.72 -15.09 1.19
N ALA A 253 -0.04 -14.70 2.27
CA ALA A 253 -0.59 -14.64 3.62
C ALA A 253 -1.45 -13.40 3.89
N ILE A 254 -1.18 -12.24 3.27
CA ILE A 254 -2.04 -11.04 3.32
C ILE A 254 -3.34 -11.30 2.56
N VAL A 255 -3.24 -11.83 1.33
CA VAL A 255 -4.38 -12.18 0.47
C VAL A 255 -5.16 -13.38 1.02
N GLY A 256 -4.50 -14.25 1.79
CA GLY A 256 -5.09 -15.44 2.37
C GLY A 256 -5.20 -16.63 1.42
N ASN A 257 -4.60 -16.57 0.22
CA ASN A 257 -4.69 -17.64 -0.77
C ASN A 257 -3.87 -18.88 -0.33
N THR A 258 -4.55 -19.83 0.33
CA THR A 258 -3.96 -21.09 0.80
C THR A 258 -3.48 -21.99 -0.33
N SER A 259 -4.03 -21.89 -1.55
CA SER A 259 -3.54 -22.64 -2.72
C SER A 259 -2.18 -22.12 -3.17
N VAL A 260 -2.04 -20.80 -3.29
CA VAL A 260 -0.78 -20.17 -3.68
C VAL A 260 0.29 -20.33 -2.61
N ALA A 261 -0.06 -20.24 -1.33
CA ALA A 261 0.86 -20.59 -0.24
C ALA A 261 1.40 -22.02 -0.38
N LYS A 262 0.56 -23.00 -0.78
CA LYS A 262 0.99 -24.38 -1.08
C LYS A 262 1.89 -24.48 -2.31
N LEU A 263 1.62 -23.72 -3.37
CA LEU A 263 2.47 -23.70 -4.57
C LEU A 263 3.87 -23.13 -4.26
N LEU A 264 3.93 -22.00 -3.54
CA LEU A 264 5.18 -21.35 -3.13
C LEU A 264 6.03 -22.26 -2.23
N VAL A 265 5.44 -22.80 -1.16
CA VAL A 265 6.13 -23.70 -0.21
C VAL A 265 6.44 -25.06 -0.84
N GLY A 266 5.66 -25.50 -1.84
CA GLY A 266 5.91 -26.70 -2.64
C GLY A 266 7.10 -26.57 -3.59
N LYS A 267 7.30 -25.41 -4.22
CA LYS A 267 8.46 -25.12 -5.08
C LYS A 267 9.73 -24.82 -4.25
N ALA A 268 9.59 -24.36 -3.01
CA ALA A 268 10.70 -24.02 -2.13
C ALA A 268 11.54 -25.26 -1.71
N LYS A 269 12.84 -25.22 -2.05
CA LYS A 269 13.84 -26.27 -1.71
C LYS A 269 14.14 -26.43 -0.21
N THR A 270 13.80 -25.44 0.61
CA THR A 270 13.90 -25.44 2.08
C THR A 270 12.69 -24.73 2.67
N ARG A 271 12.33 -24.93 3.94
CA ARG A 271 11.28 -24.12 4.59
C ARG A 271 11.79 -22.82 5.23
N CYS A 272 13.01 -22.37 4.90
CA CYS A 272 13.50 -21.04 5.31
C CYS A 272 12.51 -19.91 4.95
N ILE A 273 11.83 -20.04 3.80
CA ILE A 273 10.74 -19.14 3.35
C ILE A 273 9.60 -18.95 4.38
N LEU A 274 9.36 -19.92 5.28
CA LEU A 274 8.35 -19.81 6.36
C LEU A 274 8.81 -18.91 7.51
N ARG A 275 10.10 -18.55 7.57
CA ARG A 275 10.76 -17.92 8.71
C ARG A 275 11.53 -16.64 8.35
N ILE A 276 11.42 -16.19 7.09
CA ILE A 276 11.83 -14.84 6.69
C ILE A 276 10.88 -13.86 7.38
N LEU A 277 11.43 -12.77 7.90
CA LEU A 277 10.67 -11.71 8.57
C LEU A 277 10.59 -10.47 7.68
N ASP A 278 9.42 -9.82 7.67
CA ASP A 278 9.25 -8.48 7.12
C ASP A 278 9.96 -7.40 7.98
N ASN A 279 9.89 -6.14 7.54
CA ASN A 279 10.51 -5.01 8.26
C ASN A 279 9.89 -4.73 9.65
N GLU A 280 8.70 -5.28 9.94
CA GLU A 280 8.07 -5.22 11.26
C GLU A 280 8.39 -6.45 12.14
N GLY A 281 9.25 -7.36 11.66
CA GLY A 281 9.66 -8.56 12.37
C GLY A 281 8.61 -9.69 12.36
N LYS A 282 7.70 -9.69 11.39
CA LYS A 282 6.61 -10.68 11.27
C LYS A 282 6.95 -11.70 10.18
N ASP A 283 6.60 -12.96 10.43
CA ASP A 283 6.67 -14.04 9.44
C ASP A 283 5.32 -14.22 8.69
N PRO A 284 5.27 -14.97 7.57
CA PRO A 284 4.03 -15.20 6.83
C PRO A 284 2.91 -15.85 7.65
N MET A 285 3.22 -16.66 8.66
CA MET A 285 2.20 -17.28 9.51
C MET A 285 1.59 -16.23 10.46
N TYR A 286 2.39 -15.33 11.03
CA TYR A 286 1.89 -14.18 11.78
C TYR A 286 0.99 -13.29 10.90
N ILE A 287 1.41 -13.00 9.67
CA ILE A 287 0.64 -12.19 8.71
C ILE A 287 -0.71 -12.85 8.35
N ALA A 288 -0.75 -14.17 8.15
CA ALA A 288 -2.00 -14.89 7.95
C ALA A 288 -2.92 -14.83 9.19
N SER A 289 -2.34 -14.82 10.39
CA SER A 289 -3.06 -14.66 11.66
C SER A 289 -3.68 -13.26 11.82
N SER A 290 -2.90 -12.19 11.59
CA SER A 290 -3.38 -10.81 11.72
C SER A 290 -4.49 -10.47 10.73
N ASN A 291 -4.47 -11.09 9.55
CA ASN A 291 -5.49 -10.93 8.51
C ASN A 291 -6.64 -11.98 8.59
N MET A 292 -6.73 -12.74 9.70
CA MET A 292 -7.78 -13.74 9.97
C MET A 292 -7.87 -14.92 8.98
N HIS A 293 -6.81 -15.19 8.21
CA HIS A 293 -6.78 -16.25 7.21
C HIS A 293 -6.48 -17.63 7.81
N TYR A 294 -7.39 -18.11 8.66
CA TYR A 294 -7.27 -19.36 9.45
C TYR A 294 -6.72 -20.55 8.64
N ASN A 295 -7.18 -20.78 7.40
CA ASN A 295 -6.74 -21.90 6.57
C ASN A 295 -5.26 -21.77 6.14
N THR A 296 -4.81 -20.55 5.85
CA THR A 296 -3.43 -20.24 5.46
C THR A 296 -2.51 -20.26 6.68
N PHE A 297 -2.95 -19.69 7.81
CA PHE A 297 -2.27 -19.82 9.10
C PHE A 297 -2.05 -21.29 9.47
N MET A 298 -3.11 -22.11 9.41
CA MET A 298 -3.05 -23.54 9.74
C MET A 298 -2.11 -24.31 8.81
N TYR A 299 -2.14 -24.02 7.50
CA TYR A 299 -1.22 -24.63 6.54
C TYR A 299 0.24 -24.27 6.82
N LEU A 300 0.54 -22.98 7.03
CA LEU A 300 1.89 -22.51 7.31
C LEU A 300 2.42 -23.07 8.64
N TYR A 301 1.58 -23.14 9.68
CA TYR A 301 1.90 -23.81 10.93
C TYR A 301 2.17 -25.31 10.74
N ASP A 302 1.32 -26.02 10.00
CA ASP A 302 1.47 -27.47 9.79
C ASP A 302 2.67 -27.82 8.87
N GLU A 303 3.14 -26.91 8.02
CA GLU A 303 4.45 -27.03 7.35
C GLU A 303 5.62 -26.68 8.28
N ALA A 304 5.51 -25.59 9.04
CA ALA A 304 6.54 -25.16 9.99
C ALA A 304 6.84 -26.25 11.03
N ALA A 305 5.81 -26.92 11.54
CA ALA A 305 5.92 -28.01 12.50
C ALA A 305 6.73 -29.22 11.98
N LYS A 306 6.87 -29.40 10.65
CA LYS A 306 7.59 -30.56 10.07
C LYS A 306 9.11 -30.46 10.20
N GLU A 307 9.67 -29.26 10.35
CA GLU A 307 11.11 -29.06 10.62
C GLU A 307 11.44 -28.98 12.13
N SER A 308 10.45 -29.15 13.00
CA SER A 308 10.59 -28.84 14.43
C SER A 308 11.28 -29.93 15.26
N THR A 309 12.60 -29.78 15.41
CA THR A 309 13.29 -30.14 16.68
C THR A 309 13.52 -28.94 17.59
N SER A 310 13.54 -27.71 17.04
CA SER A 310 13.76 -26.47 17.81
C SER A 310 13.20 -25.23 17.10
N GLN A 311 11.86 -25.10 17.03
CA GLN A 311 11.25 -23.81 16.69
C GLN A 311 11.12 -22.92 17.92
N ASP A 312 11.35 -21.62 17.72
CA ASP A 312 11.10 -20.59 18.72
C ASP A 312 9.59 -20.55 19.02
N PRO A 313 9.16 -20.85 20.27
CA PRO A 313 7.75 -20.81 20.62
C PRO A 313 7.14 -19.41 20.53
N HIS A 314 7.93 -18.33 20.54
CA HIS A 314 7.42 -16.97 20.69
C HIS A 314 6.60 -16.50 19.47
N HIS A 315 7.10 -16.71 18.25
CA HIS A 315 6.39 -16.35 17.01
C HIS A 315 5.08 -17.13 16.86
N ILE A 316 5.15 -18.46 17.09
CA ILE A 316 3.99 -19.35 17.08
C ILE A 316 2.95 -18.90 18.12
N LYS A 317 3.38 -18.66 19.37
CA LYS A 317 2.52 -18.18 20.45
C LYS A 317 1.84 -16.88 20.04
N LYS A 318 2.59 -15.87 19.58
CA LYS A 318 2.03 -14.56 19.22
C LYS A 318 1.02 -14.67 18.06
N GLY A 319 1.32 -15.47 17.03
CA GLY A 319 0.40 -15.74 15.93
C GLY A 319 -0.89 -16.44 16.38
N VAL A 320 -0.80 -17.48 17.22
CA VAL A 320 -1.99 -18.15 17.81
C VAL A 320 -2.80 -17.16 18.66
N GLN A 321 -2.14 -16.28 19.40
CA GLN A 321 -2.79 -15.35 20.32
C GLN A 321 -3.58 -14.25 19.59
N VAL A 322 -2.97 -13.63 18.58
CA VAL A 322 -3.62 -12.62 17.72
C VAL A 322 -4.82 -13.23 16.98
N LEU A 323 -4.66 -14.41 16.36
CA LEU A 323 -5.75 -15.07 15.66
C LEU A 323 -6.90 -15.44 16.61
N LEU A 324 -6.60 -15.94 17.82
CA LEU A 324 -7.63 -16.24 18.81
C LEU A 324 -8.39 -14.98 19.27
N ALA A 325 -7.69 -13.89 19.53
CA ALA A 325 -8.31 -12.61 19.91
C ALA A 325 -9.20 -12.05 18.78
N ASN A 326 -8.76 -12.19 17.52
CA ASN A 326 -9.52 -11.79 16.33
C ASN A 326 -10.78 -12.65 16.12
N GLU A 327 -10.68 -13.98 16.16
CA GLU A 327 -11.84 -14.88 16.02
C GLU A 327 -12.87 -14.67 17.14
N ILE A 328 -12.44 -14.40 18.38
CA ILE A 328 -13.34 -14.03 19.49
C ILE A 328 -13.99 -12.67 19.22
N SER A 329 -13.23 -11.68 18.73
CA SER A 329 -13.74 -10.33 18.43
C SER A 329 -14.77 -10.34 17.28
N ALA A 330 -14.57 -11.20 16.28
CA ALA A 330 -15.53 -11.48 15.21
C ALA A 330 -16.67 -12.44 15.63
N LYS A 331 -16.67 -12.91 16.89
CA LYS A 331 -17.69 -13.82 17.47
C LYS A 331 -17.73 -15.20 16.80
N HIS A 332 -16.65 -15.60 16.14
CA HIS A 332 -16.45 -16.91 15.53
C HIS A 332 -16.07 -17.97 16.59
N TYR A 333 -16.90 -18.13 17.63
CA TYR A 333 -16.59 -19.01 18.78
C TYR A 333 -16.33 -20.47 18.39
N GLY A 334 -16.88 -20.93 17.26
CA GLY A 334 -16.60 -22.26 16.69
C GLY A 334 -15.20 -22.40 16.07
N THR A 335 -14.57 -21.32 15.64
CA THR A 335 -13.14 -21.28 15.23
C THR A 335 -12.26 -21.11 16.46
N ALA A 336 -12.62 -20.20 17.36
CA ALA A 336 -11.89 -19.98 18.62
C ALA A 336 -11.78 -21.27 19.47
N SER A 337 -12.86 -22.05 19.64
CA SER A 337 -12.82 -23.36 20.32
C SER A 337 -11.89 -24.35 19.63
N LYS A 338 -11.81 -24.38 18.28
CA LYS A 338 -10.85 -25.23 17.55
C LYS A 338 -9.40 -24.80 17.80
N LEU A 339 -9.14 -23.49 17.83
CA LEU A 339 -7.81 -22.94 18.16
C LEU A 339 -7.40 -23.29 19.59
N ILE A 340 -8.27 -23.07 20.57
CA ILE A 340 -8.01 -23.44 21.98
C ILE A 340 -7.72 -24.95 22.09
N LYS A 341 -8.48 -25.81 21.40
CA LYS A 341 -8.26 -27.27 21.37
C LYS A 341 -6.96 -27.70 20.70
N LYS A 342 -6.52 -27.05 19.61
CA LYS A 342 -5.23 -27.35 18.96
C LYS A 342 -4.04 -26.75 19.74
N PHE A 343 -4.25 -25.65 20.45
CA PHE A 343 -3.21 -24.83 21.07
C PHE A 343 -3.45 -24.49 22.55
N PRO A 344 -3.80 -25.46 23.43
CA PRO A 344 -4.23 -25.16 24.80
C PRO A 344 -3.17 -24.43 25.62
N LYS A 345 -1.88 -24.69 25.37
CA LYS A 345 -0.76 -23.99 26.03
C LYS A 345 -0.69 -22.49 25.73
N PHE A 346 -1.13 -22.05 24.55
CA PHE A 346 -1.00 -20.65 24.12
C PHE A 346 -2.28 -19.83 24.35
N ALA A 347 -3.41 -20.50 24.56
CA ALA A 347 -4.70 -19.87 24.85
C ALA A 347 -4.79 -19.28 26.26
N VAL A 348 -4.17 -19.92 27.26
CA VAL A 348 -4.28 -19.53 28.69
C VAL A 348 -3.55 -18.21 29.00
N GLU A 349 -2.47 -17.90 28.28
CA GLU A 349 -1.60 -16.74 28.53
C GLU A 349 -1.92 -15.54 27.62
N ASN A 350 -3.20 -15.35 27.24
CA ASN A 350 -3.62 -14.42 26.19
C ASN A 350 -4.53 -13.29 26.71
N ASP A 351 -3.91 -12.19 27.14
CA ASP A 351 -4.62 -10.97 27.59
C ASP A 351 -5.47 -10.34 26.48
N GLU A 352 -5.09 -10.47 25.20
CA GLU A 352 -5.87 -9.96 24.07
C GLU A 352 -7.18 -10.76 23.90
N ALA A 353 -7.13 -12.09 24.07
CA ALA A 353 -8.33 -12.92 24.10
C ALA A 353 -9.21 -12.62 25.33
N LEU A 354 -8.62 -12.41 26.51
CA LEU A 354 -9.38 -12.01 27.71
C LEU A 354 -10.08 -10.67 27.50
N MET A 355 -9.40 -9.68 26.91
CA MET A 355 -10.00 -8.40 26.49
C MET A 355 -11.08 -8.58 25.42
N ALA A 356 -10.87 -9.44 24.43
CA ALA A 356 -11.85 -9.73 23.39
C ALA A 356 -13.12 -10.38 23.95
N ILE A 357 -12.99 -11.33 24.89
CA ILE A 357 -14.11 -11.93 25.63
C ILE A 357 -14.83 -10.85 26.43
N ALA A 358 -14.12 -10.06 27.23
CA ALA A 358 -14.71 -9.03 28.09
C ALA A 358 -15.47 -7.94 27.29
N ARG A 359 -14.94 -7.54 26.11
CA ARG A 359 -15.60 -6.58 25.21
C ARG A 359 -16.85 -7.15 24.52
N ASN A 360 -16.88 -8.46 24.25
CA ASN A 360 -17.99 -9.11 23.55
C ASN A 360 -19.02 -9.77 24.46
N PHE A 361 -18.76 -9.85 25.77
CA PHE A 361 -19.64 -10.48 26.74
C PHE A 361 -21.00 -9.76 26.77
N PRO A 362 -22.12 -10.42 26.43
CA PRO A 362 -23.43 -9.78 26.43
C PRO A 362 -23.86 -9.48 27.87
N ARG A 363 -24.49 -8.31 28.08
CA ARG A 363 -25.11 -7.94 29.37
C ARG A 363 -26.18 -8.96 29.82
N GLU A 364 -26.75 -9.72 28.88
CA GLU A 364 -27.63 -10.86 29.13
C GLU A 364 -27.20 -12.08 28.28
N PRO A 365 -26.56 -13.11 28.87
CA PRO A 365 -26.06 -14.26 28.12
C PRO A 365 -27.17 -15.21 27.67
N LYS A 366 -27.57 -15.10 26.39
CA LYS A 366 -28.46 -16.07 25.73
C LYS A 366 -27.78 -17.45 25.65
N LYS A 367 -28.30 -18.42 26.42
CA LYS A 367 -27.75 -19.79 26.58
C LYS A 367 -27.38 -20.53 25.27
N ARG A 368 -27.99 -20.19 24.13
CA ARG A 368 -27.72 -20.85 22.82
C ARG A 368 -26.40 -20.43 22.17
N GLU A 369 -25.96 -19.20 22.39
CA GLU A 369 -24.81 -18.63 21.66
C GLU A 369 -23.47 -18.91 22.38
N TRP A 370 -23.49 -18.94 23.72
CA TRP A 370 -22.29 -19.07 24.56
C TRP A 370 -22.15 -20.43 25.28
N GLY A 371 -23.18 -21.28 25.22
CA GLY A 371 -23.31 -22.47 26.07
C GLY A 371 -22.23 -23.55 25.91
N GLY A 372 -21.52 -23.56 24.77
CA GLY A 372 -20.33 -24.41 24.55
C GLY A 372 -19.01 -23.70 24.87
N PHE A 373 -18.88 -22.42 24.51
CA PHE A 373 -17.61 -21.68 24.59
C PHE A 373 -17.18 -21.30 26.03
N ILE A 374 -18.13 -21.24 26.98
CA ILE A 374 -17.83 -20.98 28.41
C ILE A 374 -17.56 -22.29 29.21
N ARG A 375 -17.56 -23.46 28.55
CA ARG A 375 -17.40 -24.78 29.20
C ARG A 375 -16.08 -25.49 28.89
N GLU A 376 -15.25 -24.90 28.05
CA GLU A 376 -13.97 -25.44 27.55
C GLU A 376 -12.82 -24.49 27.90
#